data_AF-A0A2V8NZC3-F1
#
_entry.id   AF-A0A2V8NZC3-F1
#
_cell.length_a   1.000
_cell.length_b   1.000
_cell.length_c   1.000
_cell.angle_alpha   90.00
_cell.angle_beta   90.00
_cell.angle_gamma   90.00
#
_symmetry.space_group_name_H-M   'P 1'
#
loop_
_entity.id
_entity.type
_entity.pdbx_description
1 polymer ?
#
loop_
_entity_poly.entity_id
_entity_poly.type
_entity_poly.pdbx_seq_one_letter_code
_entity_poly.pdbx_strand_id
1 'polypeptide(L)'
;MTLDGISHISPYDAYPLPLPFPDALSEFKTEIGGMSAQQARGSQASAVTKSGTNEFHGDLFEFVRNDLFNATSYFAAVDPATGKKVHSSLKRNQFGGTIGGPVIKNKLFFFGGYQGTTIRQDSRDQRQFVPTAAMLAGDFTTFASPACAGRPIMLKAPFVDNRISPALFSPLALKVVERIPKTMNPCGEITFGSKTLEDHGQFVAKIDYQLSDKHSLFGRHMYSRIDGPSAFKFTPDNPLNAGNDVKARAHAFTAGSTYLLSTTTVNAFRLSFTRTDLLTQSPPYFDLQELGAKVYSGYTPKIAKLNVTSGFQLPGNGRRKIPTDLYQLSDDLSMSRGTHQFGFGGRLAEARTNVAVQTPAPPTFNFSGTFTGLGLADFLLGRPSDFTQAQGTYIYTRA
;
A
#
# COMPACT_ATOMS: atom_id res chain seq x y z
N MET A 1 6.55 -15.98 -9.65
CA MET A 1 5.28 -15.89 -10.37
C MET A 1 5.54 -15.46 -11.81
N THR A 2 4.84 -16.06 -12.79
CA THR A 2 4.91 -15.69 -14.21
C THR A 2 3.52 -15.36 -14.75
N LEU A 3 3.47 -14.55 -15.82
CA LEU A 3 2.25 -14.24 -16.55
C LEU A 3 2.54 -14.33 -18.06
N ASP A 4 1.89 -15.28 -18.73
CA ASP A 4 2.16 -15.69 -20.12
C ASP A 4 3.63 -16.09 -20.37
N GLY A 5 4.21 -16.80 -19.40
CA GLY A 5 5.56 -17.40 -19.50
C GLY A 5 6.73 -16.48 -19.14
N ILE A 6 6.49 -15.22 -18.75
CA ILE A 6 7.55 -14.28 -18.31
C ILE A 6 7.31 -13.84 -16.87
N SER A 7 8.35 -13.44 -16.14
CA SER A 7 8.21 -13.07 -14.72
C SER A 7 7.35 -11.83 -14.55
N HIS A 8 6.44 -11.91 -13.57
CA HIS A 8 5.47 -10.85 -13.26
C HIS A 8 5.60 -10.44 -11.79
N ILE A 9 6.75 -9.89 -11.43
CA ILE A 9 7.10 -9.49 -10.07
C ILE A 9 7.75 -8.11 -10.10
N SER A 10 7.60 -7.36 -9.02
CA SER A 10 8.33 -6.12 -8.78
C SER A 10 9.78 -6.45 -8.39
N PRO A 11 10.80 -5.91 -9.08
CA PRO A 11 12.19 -6.17 -8.70
C PRO A 11 12.67 -5.31 -7.52
N TYR A 12 11.85 -4.38 -7.01
CA TYR A 12 12.20 -3.59 -5.81
C TYR A 12 12.02 -4.39 -4.52
N ASP A 13 10.91 -5.12 -4.40
CA ASP A 13 10.47 -5.78 -3.18
C ASP A 13 10.14 -7.27 -3.39
N ALA A 14 10.38 -7.79 -4.59
CA ALA A 14 10.10 -9.16 -5.02
C ALA A 14 8.63 -9.58 -4.89
N TYR A 15 7.71 -8.62 -4.66
CA TYR A 15 6.29 -8.93 -4.57
C TYR A 15 5.69 -9.21 -5.95
N PRO A 16 4.72 -10.14 -6.05
CA PRO A 16 3.96 -10.34 -7.27
C PRO A 16 3.24 -9.07 -7.68
N LEU A 17 3.29 -8.75 -8.97
CA LEU A 17 2.44 -7.71 -9.52
C LEU A 17 1.01 -8.21 -9.64
N PRO A 18 0.00 -7.32 -9.68
CA PRO A 18 -1.39 -7.73 -9.86
C PRO A 18 -1.52 -8.65 -11.09
N LEU A 19 -2.13 -9.81 -10.89
CA LEU A 19 -2.54 -10.70 -11.98
C LEU A 19 -3.85 -10.19 -12.61
N PRO A 20 -4.14 -10.55 -13.87
CA PRO A 20 -5.44 -10.31 -14.47
C PRO A 20 -6.57 -10.80 -13.56
N PHE A 21 -7.69 -10.08 -13.56
CA PHE A 21 -8.89 -10.48 -12.85
C PHE A 21 -9.42 -11.84 -13.38
N PRO A 22 -10.18 -12.61 -12.58
CA PRO A 22 -10.55 -13.98 -12.90
C PRO A 22 -11.13 -14.16 -14.31
N ASP A 23 -12.05 -13.29 -14.72
CA ASP A 23 -12.67 -13.36 -16.05
C ASP A 23 -11.70 -13.05 -17.20
N ALA A 24 -10.54 -12.44 -16.94
CA ALA A 24 -9.45 -12.25 -17.91
C ALA A 24 -8.37 -13.34 -17.87
N LEU A 25 -8.45 -14.28 -16.92
CA LEU A 25 -7.54 -15.43 -16.80
C LEU A 25 -8.10 -16.65 -17.53
N SER A 26 -7.25 -17.30 -18.32
CA SER A 26 -7.55 -18.59 -18.95
C SER A 26 -7.15 -19.76 -18.06
N GLU A 27 -5.99 -19.65 -17.43
CA GLU A 27 -5.42 -20.72 -16.61
C GLU A 27 -4.60 -20.12 -15.46
N PHE A 28 -4.61 -20.81 -14.32
CA PHE A 28 -3.72 -20.59 -13.20
C PHE A 28 -3.12 -21.92 -12.77
N LYS A 29 -1.79 -22.05 -12.89
CA LYS A 29 -1.04 -23.26 -12.54
C LYS A 29 -0.14 -22.98 -11.36
N THR A 30 -0.14 -23.87 -10.38
CA THR A 30 0.79 -23.84 -9.24
C THR A 30 1.63 -25.10 -9.24
N GLU A 31 2.95 -24.94 -9.22
CA GLU A 31 3.91 -26.04 -9.19
C GLU A 31 4.71 -25.98 -7.88
N ILE A 32 4.65 -27.07 -7.12
CA ILE A 32 5.29 -27.23 -5.81
C ILE A 32 6.19 -28.47 -5.89
N GLY A 33 7.49 -28.26 -6.16
CA GLY A 33 8.48 -29.34 -6.32
C GLY A 33 8.50 -30.00 -7.72
N GLY A 34 9.57 -30.76 -8.02
CA GLY A 34 9.72 -31.48 -9.30
C GLY A 34 9.91 -30.60 -10.55
N MET A 35 10.30 -29.33 -10.36
CA MET A 35 10.39 -28.35 -11.43
C MET A 35 11.54 -28.67 -12.39
N SER A 36 11.32 -28.46 -13.69
CA SER A 36 12.39 -28.53 -14.68
C SER A 36 13.39 -27.39 -14.48
N ALA A 37 14.59 -27.49 -15.05
CA ALA A 37 15.60 -26.42 -14.97
C ALA A 37 15.10 -25.06 -15.49
N GLN A 38 14.05 -25.05 -16.33
CA GLN A 38 13.40 -23.82 -16.83
C GLN A 38 12.61 -23.06 -15.75
N GLN A 39 12.26 -23.72 -14.64
CA GLN A 39 11.36 -23.22 -13.59
C GLN A 39 12.09 -23.09 -12.23
N ALA A 40 13.38 -22.76 -12.24
CA ALA A 40 14.34 -22.86 -11.12
C ALA A 40 14.12 -21.97 -9.86
N ARG A 41 12.88 -21.66 -9.46
CA ARG A 41 12.57 -20.98 -8.18
C ARG A 41 11.61 -21.84 -7.40
N GLY A 42 12.03 -22.34 -6.21
CA GLY A 42 11.44 -23.42 -5.38
C GLY A 42 9.91 -23.66 -5.36
N SER A 43 9.09 -22.65 -5.67
CA SER A 43 7.69 -22.79 -6.06
C SER A 43 7.35 -21.74 -7.14
N GLN A 44 6.54 -22.13 -8.13
CA GLN A 44 6.14 -21.23 -9.21
C GLN A 44 4.62 -21.23 -9.40
N ALA A 45 4.02 -20.05 -9.32
CA ALA A 45 2.67 -19.78 -9.82
C ALA A 45 2.78 -19.16 -11.22
N SER A 46 2.01 -19.68 -12.16
CA SER A 46 1.98 -19.26 -13.56
C SER A 46 0.54 -18.97 -13.96
N ALA A 47 0.31 -17.81 -14.57
CA ALA A 47 -1.00 -17.40 -15.06
C ALA A 47 -0.96 -17.19 -16.57
N VAL A 48 -2.08 -17.46 -17.24
CA VAL A 48 -2.25 -17.25 -18.69
C VAL A 48 -3.45 -16.35 -18.94
N THR A 49 -3.25 -15.32 -19.76
CA THR A 49 -4.30 -14.38 -20.16
C THR A 49 -5.17 -15.02 -21.25
N LYS A 50 -6.50 -14.85 -21.16
CA LYS A 50 -7.43 -15.27 -22.22
C LYS A 50 -7.06 -14.66 -23.59
N SER A 51 -7.45 -15.37 -24.64
CA SER A 51 -7.24 -15.01 -26.04
C SER A 51 -8.58 -14.88 -26.76
N GLY A 52 -8.59 -14.14 -27.86
CA GLY A 52 -9.76 -14.06 -28.74
C GLY A 52 -9.97 -15.36 -29.52
N THR A 53 -11.17 -15.56 -30.05
CA THR A 53 -11.53 -16.73 -30.86
C THR A 53 -12.11 -16.32 -32.21
N ASN A 54 -12.55 -17.27 -33.04
CA ASN A 54 -13.24 -16.99 -34.29
C ASN A 54 -14.67 -16.45 -34.12
N GLU A 55 -15.17 -16.44 -32.89
CA GLU A 55 -16.48 -15.92 -32.53
C GLU A 55 -16.33 -14.83 -31.48
N PHE A 56 -17.27 -13.89 -31.50
CA PHE A 56 -17.32 -12.84 -30.50
C PHE A 56 -17.93 -13.40 -29.21
N HIS A 57 -17.18 -13.29 -28.12
CA HIS A 57 -17.63 -13.65 -26.79
C HIS A 57 -17.19 -12.60 -25.79
N GLY A 58 -17.94 -12.48 -24.72
CA GLY A 58 -17.66 -11.55 -23.64
C GLY A 58 -18.61 -11.78 -22.49
N ASP A 59 -18.29 -11.15 -21.38
CA ASP A 59 -19.07 -11.19 -20.15
C ASP A 59 -19.09 -9.80 -19.51
N LEU A 60 -20.11 -9.57 -18.70
CA LEU A 60 -20.19 -8.42 -17.81
C LEU A 60 -20.49 -8.96 -16.40
N PHE A 61 -19.89 -8.34 -15.39
CA PHE A 61 -20.08 -8.75 -14.01
C PHE A 61 -20.13 -7.55 -13.06
N GLU A 62 -20.82 -7.76 -11.94
CA GLU A 62 -20.77 -6.87 -10.78
C GLU A 62 -20.89 -7.68 -9.48
N PHE A 63 -19.98 -7.40 -8.56
CA PHE A 63 -19.91 -7.98 -7.23
C PHE A 63 -20.03 -6.86 -6.19
N VAL A 64 -21.14 -6.89 -5.44
CA VAL A 64 -21.39 -5.95 -4.35
C VAL A 64 -21.14 -6.64 -3.03
N ARG A 65 -20.35 -5.99 -2.16
CA ARG A 65 -20.13 -6.41 -0.78
C ARG A 65 -20.34 -5.23 0.14
N ASN A 66 -21.40 -5.28 0.94
CA ASN A 66 -21.72 -4.22 1.89
C ASN A 66 -22.30 -4.77 3.21
N ASP A 67 -22.67 -3.86 4.09
CA ASP A 67 -23.33 -4.10 5.37
C ASP A 67 -24.76 -4.66 5.24
N LEU A 68 -25.44 -4.45 4.12
CA LEU A 68 -26.77 -5.00 3.88
C LEU A 68 -26.73 -6.52 3.62
N PHE A 69 -25.69 -7.01 2.94
CA PHE A 69 -25.57 -8.43 2.56
C PHE A 69 -24.67 -9.25 3.48
N ASN A 70 -23.73 -8.59 4.18
CA ASN A 70 -22.80 -9.29 5.08
C ASN A 70 -23.37 -9.38 6.49
N ALA A 71 -23.18 -10.53 7.14
CA ALA A 71 -23.43 -10.65 8.58
C ALA A 71 -22.37 -9.90 9.41
N THR A 72 -22.76 -9.48 10.62
CA THR A 72 -21.83 -8.94 11.62
C THR A 72 -20.79 -9.99 12.01
N SER A 73 -19.51 -9.60 12.03
CA SER A 73 -18.44 -10.51 12.47
C SER A 73 -18.67 -10.98 13.91
N TYR A 74 -18.38 -12.25 14.20
CA TYR A 74 -18.49 -12.81 15.54
C TYR A 74 -17.64 -12.02 16.57
N PHE A 75 -16.48 -11.52 16.16
CA PHE A 75 -15.57 -10.72 16.99
C PHE A 75 -15.68 -9.22 16.75
N ALA A 76 -16.80 -8.75 16.19
CA ALA A 76 -17.06 -7.32 16.08
C ALA A 76 -17.12 -6.67 17.47
N ALA A 77 -16.60 -5.45 17.57
CA ALA A 77 -16.68 -4.66 18.79
C ALA A 77 -18.15 -4.47 19.19
N VAL A 78 -18.43 -4.44 20.48
CA VAL A 78 -19.77 -4.11 20.99
C VAL A 78 -19.79 -2.62 21.27
N ASP A 79 -20.76 -1.93 20.69
CA ASP A 79 -21.03 -0.54 21.00
C ASP A 79 -21.51 -0.44 22.46
N PRO A 80 -20.79 0.26 23.34
CA PRO A 80 -21.13 0.36 24.75
C PRO A 80 -22.44 1.13 25.01
N ALA A 81 -22.89 1.99 24.08
CA ALA A 81 -24.13 2.74 24.22
C ALA A 81 -25.37 1.88 23.86
N THR A 82 -25.23 0.98 22.89
CA THR A 82 -26.36 0.17 22.40
C THR A 82 -26.30 -1.29 22.82
N GLY A 83 -25.16 -1.76 23.33
CA GLY A 83 -24.91 -3.17 23.66
C GLY A 83 -24.86 -4.09 22.44
N LYS A 84 -24.91 -3.54 21.22
CA LYS A 84 -24.95 -4.30 19.97
C LYS A 84 -23.57 -4.35 19.30
N LYS A 85 -23.30 -5.44 18.57
CA LYS A 85 -22.07 -5.53 17.77
C LYS A 85 -22.09 -4.47 16.66
N VAL A 86 -21.00 -3.71 16.55
CA VAL A 86 -20.77 -2.70 15.52
C VAL A 86 -20.62 -3.39 14.18
N HIS A 87 -21.50 -3.04 13.24
CA HIS A 87 -21.47 -3.58 11.90
C HIS A 87 -20.28 -3.04 11.10
N SER A 88 -19.79 -3.82 10.12
CA SER A 88 -18.77 -3.31 9.20
C SER A 88 -19.37 -2.19 8.34
N SER A 89 -18.68 -1.06 8.19
CA SER A 89 -19.05 0.05 7.30
C SER A 89 -18.58 -0.14 5.86
N LEU A 90 -17.95 -1.28 5.56
CA LEU A 90 -17.39 -1.59 4.25
C LEU A 90 -18.49 -1.57 3.17
N LYS A 91 -18.26 -0.81 2.11
CA LYS A 91 -18.98 -0.83 0.84
C LYS A 91 -17.97 -1.03 -0.27
N ARG A 92 -17.98 -2.20 -0.89
CA ARG A 92 -17.11 -2.57 -2.00
C ARG A 92 -17.95 -2.96 -3.21
N ASN A 93 -17.73 -2.27 -4.32
CA ASN A 93 -18.30 -2.62 -5.62
C ASN A 93 -17.15 -2.98 -6.55
N GLN A 94 -17.22 -4.16 -7.15
CA GLN A 94 -16.26 -4.63 -8.15
C GLN A 94 -17.01 -5.00 -9.41
N PHE A 95 -16.75 -4.29 -10.50
CA PHE A 95 -17.51 -4.40 -11.73
C PHE A 95 -16.56 -4.44 -12.91
N GLY A 96 -17.02 -5.00 -14.03
CA GLY A 96 -16.17 -5.14 -15.19
C GLY A 96 -16.78 -6.02 -16.24
N GLY A 97 -15.91 -6.45 -17.15
CA GLY A 97 -16.27 -7.38 -18.19
C GLY A 97 -15.13 -7.62 -19.16
N THR A 98 -15.37 -8.54 -20.08
CA THR A 98 -14.44 -8.92 -21.12
C THR A 98 -15.10 -8.96 -22.48
N ILE A 99 -14.27 -8.84 -23.51
CA ILE A 99 -14.67 -9.05 -24.90
C ILE A 99 -13.49 -9.61 -25.67
N GLY A 100 -13.75 -10.60 -26.53
CA GLY A 100 -12.76 -11.14 -27.44
C GLY A 100 -13.42 -11.66 -28.71
N GLY A 101 -12.62 -11.78 -29.76
CA GLY A 101 -13.09 -12.24 -31.06
C GLY A 101 -12.05 -12.06 -32.17
N PRO A 102 -12.44 -12.29 -33.42
CA PRO A 102 -11.53 -12.17 -34.55
C PRO A 102 -11.47 -10.71 -35.04
N VAL A 103 -10.26 -10.24 -35.32
CA VAL A 103 -10.05 -9.10 -36.24
C VAL A 103 -10.01 -9.62 -37.68
N ILE A 104 -9.30 -10.73 -37.90
CA ILE A 104 -9.27 -11.49 -39.14
C ILE A 104 -9.49 -12.95 -38.75
N LYS A 105 -10.60 -13.56 -39.20
CA LYS A 105 -10.91 -14.96 -38.88
C LYS A 105 -9.74 -15.88 -39.22
N ASN A 106 -9.49 -16.84 -38.34
CA ASN A 106 -8.40 -17.82 -38.40
C ASN A 106 -6.97 -17.24 -38.33
N LYS A 107 -6.81 -15.92 -38.20
CA LYS A 107 -5.49 -15.30 -38.35
C LYS A 107 -5.15 -14.30 -37.25
N LEU A 108 -6.04 -13.37 -36.94
CA LEU A 108 -5.77 -12.28 -36.00
C LEU A 108 -6.93 -12.15 -35.03
N PHE A 109 -6.64 -12.24 -33.75
CA PHE A 109 -7.61 -12.24 -32.66
C PHE A 109 -7.29 -11.15 -31.65
N PHE A 110 -8.33 -10.61 -31.03
CA PHE A 110 -8.17 -9.68 -29.92
C PHE A 110 -8.90 -10.18 -28.68
N PHE A 111 -8.39 -9.81 -27.53
CA PHE A 111 -9.03 -9.96 -26.24
C PHE A 111 -8.80 -8.69 -25.40
N GLY A 112 -9.83 -8.24 -24.71
CA GLY A 112 -9.79 -7.07 -23.87
C GLY A 112 -10.67 -7.24 -22.64
N GLY A 113 -10.26 -6.63 -21.53
CA GLY A 113 -11.03 -6.68 -20.31
C GLY A 113 -10.71 -5.53 -19.37
N TYR A 114 -11.70 -5.15 -18.58
CA TYR A 114 -11.57 -4.14 -17.54
C TYR A 114 -12.25 -4.59 -16.26
N GLN A 115 -11.61 -4.30 -15.12
CA GLN A 115 -12.22 -4.40 -13.80
C GLN A 115 -11.96 -3.11 -13.01
N GLY A 116 -13.04 -2.51 -12.51
CA GLY A 116 -13.01 -1.46 -11.50
C GLY A 116 -13.27 -2.03 -10.11
N THR A 117 -12.70 -1.43 -9.07
CA THR A 117 -13.11 -1.72 -7.69
C THR A 117 -13.12 -0.43 -6.88
N THR A 118 -14.27 -0.09 -6.30
CA THR A 118 -14.41 1.04 -5.39
C THR A 118 -14.62 0.53 -3.98
N ILE A 119 -13.78 0.97 -3.05
CA ILE A 119 -13.86 0.64 -1.63
C ILE A 119 -14.16 1.92 -0.86
N ARG A 120 -15.20 1.88 -0.04
CA ARG A 120 -15.57 2.93 0.91
C ARG A 120 -15.76 2.26 2.26
N GLN A 121 -14.99 2.68 3.25
CA GLN A 121 -15.07 2.09 4.58
C GLN A 121 -14.68 3.13 5.62
N ASP A 122 -15.43 3.19 6.71
CA ASP A 122 -14.97 3.83 7.93
C ASP A 122 -14.14 2.80 8.69
N SER A 123 -12.81 2.95 8.67
CA SER A 123 -11.95 2.08 9.47
C SER A 123 -12.22 2.28 10.96
N ARG A 124 -11.80 1.30 11.78
CA ARG A 124 -11.97 1.36 13.24
C ARG A 124 -11.50 2.70 13.80
N ASP A 125 -12.26 3.21 14.77
CA ASP A 125 -11.90 4.41 15.51
C ASP A 125 -10.50 4.26 16.10
N GLN A 126 -9.65 5.22 15.75
CA GLN A 126 -8.35 5.39 16.36
C GLN A 126 -8.56 6.03 17.72
N ARG A 127 -8.10 5.35 18.77
CA ARG A 127 -8.06 5.91 20.12
C ARG A 127 -6.69 6.55 20.36
N GLN A 128 -6.68 7.82 20.71
CA GLN A 128 -5.49 8.55 21.12
C GLN A 128 -5.78 9.36 22.36
N PHE A 129 -4.73 9.82 23.05
CA PHE A 129 -4.86 10.64 24.24
C PHE A 129 -4.19 12.00 24.03
N VAL A 130 -4.95 13.07 24.17
CA VAL A 130 -4.48 14.46 24.02
C VAL A 130 -4.51 15.18 25.37
N PRO A 131 -3.74 16.26 25.55
CA PRO A 131 -3.76 17.02 26.81
C PRO A 131 -5.16 17.49 27.21
N THR A 132 -5.54 17.23 28.46
CA THR A 132 -6.79 17.74 29.04
C THR A 132 -6.62 19.15 29.59
N ALA A 133 -7.73 19.84 29.86
CA ALA A 133 -7.69 21.13 30.55
C ALA A 133 -6.97 21.05 31.91
N ALA A 134 -7.13 19.95 32.66
CA ALA A 134 -6.43 19.72 33.93
C ALA A 134 -4.91 19.62 33.72
N MET A 135 -4.46 18.86 32.71
CA MET A 135 -3.02 18.78 32.38
C MET A 135 -2.46 20.12 31.96
N LEU A 136 -3.21 20.90 31.17
CA LEU A 136 -2.81 22.25 30.74
C LEU A 136 -2.78 23.25 31.92
N ALA A 137 -3.51 22.96 33.00
CA ALA A 137 -3.42 23.66 34.28
C ALA A 137 -2.35 23.07 35.23
N GLY A 138 -1.61 22.05 34.80
CA GLY A 138 -0.51 21.46 35.56
C GLY A 138 -0.86 20.22 36.37
N ASP A 139 -2.09 19.72 36.31
CA ASP A 139 -2.56 18.57 37.09
C ASP A 139 -2.68 17.30 36.23
N PHE A 140 -1.79 16.33 36.48
CA PHE A 140 -1.78 15.04 35.78
C PHE A 140 -2.38 13.91 36.63
N THR A 141 -2.87 14.18 37.84
CA THR A 141 -3.33 13.16 38.80
C THR A 141 -4.36 12.21 38.19
N THR A 142 -5.33 12.76 37.45
CA THR A 142 -6.41 11.97 36.84
C THR A 142 -5.89 11.07 35.73
N PHE A 143 -5.07 11.59 34.82
CA PHE A 143 -4.49 10.81 33.73
C PHE A 143 -3.51 9.74 34.21
N ALA A 144 -2.74 10.07 35.24
CA ALA A 144 -1.80 9.17 35.87
C ALA A 144 -2.47 8.14 36.80
N SER A 145 -3.80 8.22 36.97
CA SER A 145 -4.55 7.31 37.82
C SER A 145 -4.68 5.91 37.19
N PRO A 146 -4.96 4.86 38.00
CA PRO A 146 -5.25 3.54 37.48
C PRO A 146 -6.43 3.51 36.50
N ALA A 147 -7.40 4.42 36.65
CA ALA A 147 -8.58 4.46 35.79
C ALA A 147 -8.24 4.83 34.34
N CYS A 148 -7.24 5.69 34.13
CA CYS A 148 -6.84 6.15 32.80
C CYS A 148 -5.63 5.38 32.25
N ALA A 149 -4.65 5.07 33.11
CA ALA A 149 -3.39 4.45 32.70
C ALA A 149 -3.32 2.93 32.97
N GLY A 150 -4.37 2.32 33.52
CA GLY A 150 -4.42 0.90 33.92
C GLY A 150 -3.60 0.57 35.17
N ARG A 151 -2.76 1.49 35.63
CA ARG A 151 -1.96 1.43 36.86
C ARG A 151 -1.66 2.85 37.34
N PRO A 152 -1.40 3.07 38.64
CA PRO A 152 -0.97 4.39 39.09
C PRO A 152 0.42 4.69 38.53
N ILE A 153 0.60 5.89 38.00
CA ILE A 153 1.88 6.42 37.56
C ILE A 153 2.22 7.60 38.46
N MET A 154 3.44 7.62 38.98
CA MET A 154 3.99 8.78 39.68
C MET A 154 4.98 9.47 38.77
N LEU A 155 4.82 10.79 38.63
CA LEU A 155 5.78 11.61 37.93
C LEU A 155 7.13 11.50 38.65
N LYS A 156 8.21 11.37 37.88
CA LYS A 156 9.57 11.36 38.42
C LYS A 156 9.90 12.72 39.04
N ALA A 157 10.82 12.72 40.01
CA ALA A 157 11.36 13.93 40.59
C ALA A 157 11.81 14.93 39.49
N PRO A 158 11.63 16.24 39.67
CA PRO A 158 11.27 16.94 40.91
C PRO A 158 9.75 17.14 41.12
N PHE A 159 8.89 16.48 40.33
CA PHE A 159 7.45 16.70 40.40
C PHE A 159 6.84 15.94 41.57
N VAL A 160 5.99 16.63 42.35
CA VAL A 160 5.29 16.08 43.52
C VAL A 160 3.79 16.04 43.19
N ASP A 161 3.09 15.02 43.69
CA ASP A 161 1.65 14.83 43.53
C ASP A 161 1.16 14.87 42.07
N ASN A 162 1.99 14.42 41.12
CA ASN A 162 1.71 14.47 39.68
C ASN A 162 1.35 15.88 39.17
N ARG A 163 1.97 16.91 39.76
CA ARG A 163 1.77 18.30 39.38
C ARG A 163 3.02 18.93 38.77
N ILE A 164 2.80 19.69 37.71
CA ILE A 164 3.81 20.45 36.98
C ILE A 164 3.36 21.90 36.91
N SER A 165 4.20 22.85 37.32
CA SER A 165 3.87 24.26 37.14
C SER A 165 3.68 24.58 35.64
N PRO A 166 2.54 25.16 35.22
CA PRO A 166 2.31 25.53 33.82
C PRO A 166 3.35 26.49 33.24
N ALA A 167 4.06 27.24 34.09
CA ALA A 167 5.18 28.10 33.69
C ALA A 167 6.37 27.32 33.09
N LEU A 168 6.44 26.00 33.34
CA LEU A 168 7.46 25.11 32.78
C LEU A 168 7.05 24.54 31.41
N PHE A 169 5.82 24.77 30.95
CA PHE A 169 5.38 24.21 29.67
C PHE A 169 6.04 24.90 28.49
N SER A 170 6.40 24.09 27.51
CA SER A 170 7.00 24.53 26.26
C SER A 170 5.99 25.34 25.45
N PRO A 171 6.33 26.59 25.06
CA PRO A 171 5.47 27.39 24.18
C PRO A 171 5.17 26.70 22.84
N LEU A 172 6.10 25.88 22.33
CA LEU A 172 5.90 25.08 21.13
C LEU A 172 4.86 23.97 21.35
N ALA A 173 4.93 23.27 22.49
CA ALA A 173 3.97 22.21 22.80
C ALA A 173 2.55 22.75 22.91
N LEU A 174 2.37 23.92 23.55
CA LEU A 174 1.07 24.60 23.64
C LEU A 174 0.50 24.96 22.26
N LYS A 175 1.33 25.49 21.36
CA LYS A 175 0.94 25.75 19.97
C LYS A 175 0.55 24.49 19.21
N VAL A 176 1.21 23.35 19.46
CA VAL A 176 0.80 22.06 18.87
C VAL A 176 -0.55 21.61 19.43
N VAL A 177 -0.80 21.78 20.73
CA VAL A 177 -2.09 21.46 21.36
C VAL A 177 -3.25 22.24 20.75
N GLU A 178 -3.02 23.50 20.36
CA GLU A 178 -4.02 24.32 19.65
C GLU A 178 -4.36 23.79 18.25
N ARG A 179 -3.48 22.96 17.65
CA ARG A 179 -3.65 22.40 16.30
C ARG A 179 -4.25 21.00 16.28
N ILE A 180 -4.42 20.34 17.43
CA ILE A 180 -5.00 19.00 17.52
C ILE A 180 -6.41 19.06 18.13
N PRO A 181 -7.26 18.04 17.92
CA PRO A 181 -8.57 17.99 18.56
C PRO A 181 -8.49 18.09 20.09
N LYS A 182 -9.49 18.74 20.69
CA LYS A 182 -9.64 18.84 22.14
C LYS A 182 -10.52 17.70 22.67
N THR A 183 -10.40 17.42 23.96
CA THR A 183 -11.19 16.41 24.65
C THR A 183 -11.83 16.95 25.92
N MET A 184 -13.01 16.45 26.24
CA MET A 184 -13.66 16.64 27.54
C MET A 184 -13.55 15.39 28.43
N ASN A 185 -12.99 14.29 27.89
CA ASN A 185 -12.78 13.09 28.67
C ASN A 185 -11.68 13.35 29.71
N PRO A 186 -11.89 13.01 30.99
CA PRO A 186 -10.91 13.25 32.06
C PRO A 186 -9.58 12.51 31.84
N CYS A 187 -9.59 11.40 31.11
CA CYS A 187 -8.40 10.65 30.71
C CYS A 187 -7.71 11.19 29.45
N GLY A 188 -8.21 12.26 28.83
CA GLY A 188 -7.62 12.79 27.60
C GLY A 188 -8.01 12.02 26.34
N GLU A 189 -8.88 11.01 26.45
CA GLU A 189 -9.21 10.15 25.33
C GLU A 189 -9.95 10.91 24.23
N ILE A 190 -9.54 10.66 22.98
CA ILE A 190 -10.28 11.00 21.78
C ILE A 190 -10.39 9.76 20.89
N THR A 191 -11.50 9.67 20.20
CA THR A 191 -11.77 8.64 19.19
C THR A 191 -12.09 9.32 17.87
N PHE A 192 -11.42 8.91 16.80
CA PHE A 192 -11.72 9.41 15.47
C PHE A 192 -11.63 8.28 14.43
N GLY A 193 -12.59 8.27 13.49
CA GLY A 193 -12.58 7.35 12.37
C GLY A 193 -11.55 7.73 11.31
N SER A 194 -10.92 6.73 10.69
CA SER A 194 -10.09 6.94 9.51
C SER A 194 -10.83 6.43 8.28
N LYS A 195 -11.28 7.34 7.43
CA LYS A 195 -12.03 6.98 6.22
C LYS A 195 -11.09 6.39 5.17
N THR A 196 -11.37 5.18 4.74
CA THR A 196 -10.68 4.51 3.64
C THR A 196 -11.55 4.64 2.39
N LEU A 197 -11.08 5.45 1.45
CA LEU A 197 -11.67 5.59 0.13
C LEU A 197 -10.60 5.17 -0.86
N GLU A 198 -10.80 4.05 -1.54
CA GLU A 198 -9.88 3.57 -2.55
C GLU A 198 -10.61 3.27 -3.85
N ASP A 199 -9.99 3.68 -4.96
CA ASP A 199 -10.43 3.34 -6.30
C ASP A 199 -9.32 2.58 -7.01
N HIS A 200 -9.63 1.34 -7.39
CA HIS A 200 -8.73 0.47 -8.14
C HIS A 200 -9.25 0.33 -9.57
N GLY A 201 -8.33 0.15 -10.51
CA GLY A 201 -8.66 -0.17 -11.89
C GLY A 201 -7.64 -1.11 -12.49
N GLN A 202 -8.09 -2.07 -13.28
CA GLN A 202 -7.23 -3.00 -14.00
C GLN A 202 -7.74 -3.17 -15.42
N PHE A 203 -6.85 -3.02 -16.39
CA PHE A 203 -7.12 -3.20 -17.80
C PHE A 203 -6.16 -4.24 -18.36
N VAL A 204 -6.66 -5.11 -19.22
CA VAL A 204 -5.87 -6.10 -19.94
C VAL A 204 -6.28 -6.06 -21.40
N ALA A 205 -5.30 -6.03 -22.30
CA ALA A 205 -5.49 -6.19 -23.72
C ALA A 205 -4.48 -7.19 -24.27
N LYS A 206 -4.92 -8.03 -25.19
CA LYS A 206 -4.09 -9.02 -25.87
C LYS A 206 -4.47 -9.09 -27.34
N ILE A 207 -3.47 -9.22 -28.20
CA ILE A 207 -3.60 -9.53 -29.61
C ILE A 207 -2.83 -10.82 -29.88
N ASP A 208 -3.48 -11.78 -30.51
CA ASP A 208 -2.89 -13.04 -30.95
C ASP A 208 -2.92 -13.10 -32.47
N TYR A 209 -1.80 -13.46 -33.09
CA TYR A 209 -1.64 -13.50 -34.54
C TYR A 209 -1.02 -14.82 -34.99
N GLN A 210 -1.77 -15.60 -35.75
CA GLN A 210 -1.29 -16.79 -36.44
C GLN A 210 -0.65 -16.35 -37.76
N LEU A 211 0.68 -16.22 -37.77
CA LEU A 211 1.42 -15.82 -38.97
C LEU A 211 1.41 -16.92 -40.03
N SER A 212 1.54 -18.19 -39.60
CA SER A 212 1.41 -19.41 -40.41
C SER A 212 1.05 -20.60 -39.51
N ASP A 213 0.80 -21.79 -40.06
CA ASP A 213 0.53 -23.00 -39.26
C ASP A 213 1.67 -23.37 -38.28
N LYS A 214 2.87 -22.83 -38.49
CA LYS A 214 4.05 -23.08 -37.65
C LYS A 214 4.46 -21.89 -36.79
N HIS A 215 3.83 -20.73 -36.94
CA HIS A 215 4.28 -19.51 -36.28
C HIS A 215 3.11 -18.73 -35.70
N SER A 216 3.09 -18.60 -34.38
CA SER A 216 2.16 -17.74 -33.63
C SER A 216 2.91 -16.62 -32.92
N LEU A 217 2.29 -15.46 -32.88
CA LEU A 217 2.77 -14.26 -32.21
C LEU A 217 1.68 -13.76 -31.26
N PHE A 218 2.07 -13.12 -30.16
CA PHE A 218 1.13 -12.35 -29.36
C PHE A 218 1.76 -11.08 -28.79
N GLY A 219 0.90 -10.11 -28.48
CA GLY A 219 1.24 -8.93 -27.70
C GLY A 219 0.20 -8.72 -26.61
N ARG A 220 0.64 -8.40 -25.40
CA ARG A 220 -0.20 -8.13 -24.22
C ARG A 220 0.21 -6.82 -23.56
N HIS A 221 -0.79 -6.03 -23.18
CA HIS A 221 -0.62 -4.93 -22.24
C HIS A 221 -1.54 -5.14 -21.05
N MET A 222 -0.99 -4.99 -19.85
CA MET A 222 -1.73 -4.94 -18.61
C MET A 222 -1.43 -3.63 -17.90
N TYR A 223 -2.48 -2.96 -17.44
CA TYR A 223 -2.40 -1.75 -16.63
C TYR A 223 -3.17 -1.95 -15.33
N SER A 224 -2.60 -1.50 -14.22
CA SER A 224 -3.33 -1.41 -12.96
C SER A 224 -3.06 -0.08 -12.26
N ARG A 225 -4.07 0.38 -11.52
CA ARG A 225 -4.01 1.59 -10.70
C ARG A 225 -4.68 1.40 -9.35
N ILE A 226 -4.13 2.06 -8.35
CA ILE A 226 -4.75 2.28 -7.03
C ILE A 226 -4.65 3.76 -6.71
N ASP A 227 -5.78 4.37 -6.38
CA ASP A 227 -5.87 5.72 -5.85
C ASP A 227 -6.51 5.66 -4.45
N GLY A 228 -5.73 6.01 -3.44
CA GLY A 228 -6.17 6.04 -2.04
C GLY A 228 -5.84 7.38 -1.41
N PRO A 229 -6.72 8.38 -1.45
CA PRO A 229 -6.52 9.62 -0.71
C PRO A 229 -6.38 9.39 0.79
N SER A 230 -5.56 10.21 1.44
CA SER A 230 -5.46 10.27 2.91
C SER A 230 -6.81 10.57 3.55
N ALA A 231 -7.11 9.91 4.66
CA ALA A 231 -8.31 10.15 5.46
C ALA A 231 -8.44 11.62 5.90
N PHE A 232 -7.32 12.31 6.11
CA PHE A 232 -7.27 13.74 6.44
C PHE A 232 -7.93 14.65 5.41
N LYS A 233 -7.96 14.27 4.13
CA LYS A 233 -8.68 15.06 3.10
C LYS A 233 -10.18 15.15 3.37
N PHE A 234 -10.72 14.24 4.17
CA PHE A 234 -12.13 14.20 4.55
C PHE A 234 -12.37 14.69 5.99
N THR A 235 -11.30 14.93 6.75
CA THR A 235 -11.32 15.49 8.11
C THR A 235 -10.15 16.47 8.30
N PRO A 236 -10.11 17.59 7.54
CA PRO A 236 -8.94 18.47 7.47
C PRO A 236 -8.61 19.18 8.78
N ASP A 237 -9.56 19.22 9.73
CA ASP A 237 -9.37 19.85 11.04
C ASP A 237 -8.68 18.93 12.06
N ASN A 238 -8.46 17.65 11.72
CA ASN A 238 -7.85 16.67 12.62
C ASN A 238 -6.51 16.15 12.05
N PRO A 239 -5.37 16.81 12.34
CA PRO A 239 -4.07 16.38 11.82
C PRO A 239 -3.58 15.03 12.37
N LEU A 240 -4.23 14.48 13.40
CA LEU A 240 -3.96 13.11 13.87
C LEU A 240 -4.38 12.06 12.81
N ASN A 241 -5.24 12.44 11.86
CA ASN A 241 -5.68 11.60 10.75
C ASN A 241 -4.87 11.83 9.46
N ALA A 242 -3.76 12.59 9.51
CA ALA A 242 -2.89 12.95 8.37
C ALA A 242 -2.05 11.78 7.83
N GLY A 243 -2.69 10.64 7.57
CA GLY A 243 -2.10 9.49 6.89
C GLY A 243 -1.66 9.82 5.46
N ASN A 244 -1.18 8.82 4.73
CA ASN A 244 -0.63 9.05 3.39
C ASN A 244 -1.70 9.01 2.32
N ASP A 245 -1.59 9.90 1.34
CA ASP A 245 -2.08 9.64 -0.01
C ASP A 245 -1.27 8.51 -0.62
N VAL A 246 -1.94 7.63 -1.37
CA VAL A 246 -1.35 6.53 -2.12
C VAL A 246 -1.78 6.63 -3.57
N LYS A 247 -0.81 6.65 -4.49
CA LYS A 247 -1.01 6.45 -5.92
C LYS A 247 -0.04 5.37 -6.38
N ALA A 248 -0.58 4.22 -6.76
CA ALA A 248 0.20 3.13 -7.33
C ALA A 248 -0.23 2.88 -8.78
N ARG A 249 0.73 2.68 -9.67
CA ARG A 249 0.52 2.37 -11.09
C ARG A 249 1.43 1.24 -11.51
N ALA A 250 0.94 0.32 -12.32
CA ALA A 250 1.77 -0.70 -12.95
C ALA A 250 1.36 -0.90 -14.40
N HIS A 251 2.33 -0.88 -15.30
CA HIS A 251 2.22 -1.27 -16.69
C HIS A 251 3.07 -2.53 -16.91
N ALA A 252 2.52 -3.54 -17.57
CA ALA A 252 3.26 -4.72 -17.99
C ALA A 252 2.95 -5.02 -19.45
N PHE A 253 3.96 -4.87 -20.30
CA PHE A 253 3.92 -5.18 -21.72
C PHE A 253 4.67 -6.47 -21.96
N THR A 254 4.11 -7.38 -22.75
CA THR A 254 4.77 -8.62 -23.13
C THR A 254 4.46 -8.94 -24.57
N ALA A 255 5.49 -9.25 -25.34
CA ALA A 255 5.37 -9.82 -26.68
C ALA A 255 5.95 -11.23 -26.67
N GLY A 256 5.35 -12.12 -27.44
CA GLY A 256 5.82 -13.49 -27.57
C GLY A 256 5.75 -14.01 -28.98
N SER A 257 6.66 -14.92 -29.30
CA SER A 257 6.72 -15.67 -30.54
C SER A 257 6.85 -17.15 -30.21
N THR A 258 6.05 -18.00 -30.82
CA THR A 258 6.19 -19.46 -30.73
C THR A 258 6.28 -20.04 -32.14
N TYR A 259 7.40 -20.70 -32.42
CA TYR A 259 7.74 -21.20 -33.75
C TYR A 259 8.02 -22.72 -33.72
N LEU A 260 7.33 -23.44 -34.60
CA LEU A 260 7.52 -24.87 -34.83
C LEU A 260 8.66 -25.06 -35.85
N LEU A 261 9.89 -25.24 -35.33
CA LEU A 261 11.08 -25.47 -36.16
C LEU A 261 10.99 -26.80 -36.92
N SER A 262 10.38 -27.81 -36.30
CA SER A 262 10.07 -29.12 -36.88
C SER A 262 8.82 -29.70 -36.20
N THR A 263 8.37 -30.90 -36.60
CA THR A 263 7.25 -31.59 -35.91
C THR A 263 7.57 -32.00 -34.47
N THR A 264 8.84 -31.93 -34.07
CA THR A 264 9.30 -32.35 -32.74
C THR A 264 10.08 -31.27 -32.00
N THR A 265 10.27 -30.09 -32.60
CA THR A 265 11.08 -28.99 -32.04
C THR A 265 10.28 -27.69 -32.04
N VAL A 266 10.12 -27.09 -30.86
CA VAL A 266 9.39 -25.84 -30.65
C VAL A 266 10.30 -24.83 -29.98
N ASN A 267 10.35 -23.63 -30.54
CA ASN A 267 10.98 -22.47 -29.93
C ASN A 267 9.92 -21.49 -29.40
N ALA A 268 10.12 -20.99 -28.18
CA ALA A 268 9.26 -20.01 -27.53
C ALA A 268 10.11 -18.83 -27.03
N PHE A 269 9.97 -17.70 -27.71
CA PHE A 269 10.65 -16.46 -27.39
C PHE A 269 9.69 -15.48 -26.71
N ARG A 270 10.14 -14.77 -25.67
CA ARG A 270 9.36 -13.75 -24.97
C ARG A 270 10.20 -12.51 -24.69
N LEU A 271 9.58 -11.35 -24.88
CA LEU A 271 10.12 -10.04 -24.54
C LEU A 271 9.13 -9.32 -23.63
N SER A 272 9.59 -8.72 -22.53
CA SER A 272 8.72 -8.01 -21.60
C SER A 272 9.36 -6.73 -21.08
N PHE A 273 8.51 -5.72 -20.90
CA PHE A 273 8.82 -4.48 -20.21
C PHE A 273 7.73 -4.23 -19.17
N THR A 274 8.14 -4.03 -17.93
CA THR A 274 7.23 -3.69 -16.84
C THR A 274 7.69 -2.42 -16.17
N ARG A 275 6.77 -1.49 -15.92
CA ARG A 275 7.00 -0.26 -15.17
C ARG A 275 6.00 -0.14 -14.05
N THR A 276 6.50 0.05 -12.84
CA THR A 276 5.68 0.42 -11.68
C THR A 276 6.06 1.81 -11.19
N ASP A 277 5.10 2.54 -10.64
CA ASP A 277 5.33 3.80 -9.94
C ASP A 277 4.47 3.80 -8.67
N LEU A 278 5.13 3.84 -7.52
CA LEU A 278 4.49 4.04 -6.22
C LEU A 278 4.80 5.44 -5.72
N LEU A 279 3.76 6.23 -5.48
CA LEU A 279 3.84 7.51 -4.79
C LEU A 279 3.03 7.44 -3.49
N THR A 280 3.69 7.65 -2.37
CA THR A 280 3.03 7.86 -1.08
C THR A 280 3.51 9.15 -0.42
N GLN A 281 2.60 9.97 0.10
CA GLN A 281 2.96 11.24 0.74
C GLN A 281 1.86 11.67 1.72
N SER A 282 2.22 12.23 2.88
CA SER A 282 1.23 12.87 3.75
C SER A 282 0.71 14.17 3.12
N PRO A 283 -0.58 14.50 3.25
CA PRO A 283 -1.12 15.76 2.80
C PRO A 283 -0.47 16.93 3.58
N PRO A 284 -0.37 18.12 2.99
CA PRO A 284 0.16 19.30 3.68
C PRO A 284 -0.81 19.80 4.76
N TYR A 285 -0.30 20.14 5.95
CA TYR A 285 -1.03 20.84 7.00
C TYR A 285 -0.15 21.90 7.68
N PHE A 286 0.51 21.60 8.80
CA PHE A 286 1.50 22.47 9.43
C PHE A 286 2.80 21.70 9.62
N ASP A 287 3.92 22.41 9.74
CA ASP A 287 5.16 21.84 10.23
C ASP A 287 5.56 22.48 11.57
N LEU A 288 6.49 21.84 12.27
CA LEU A 288 6.90 22.30 13.60
C LEU A 288 7.69 23.61 13.55
N GLN A 289 8.35 23.90 12.41
CA GLN A 289 9.09 25.15 12.21
C GLN A 289 8.14 26.35 12.16
N GLU A 290 6.97 26.21 11.51
CA GLU A 290 5.89 27.21 11.52
C GLU A 290 5.38 27.52 12.93
N LEU A 291 5.45 26.55 13.84
CA LEU A 291 5.06 26.74 15.24
C LEU A 291 6.20 27.29 16.12
N GLY A 292 7.40 27.46 15.55
CA GLY A 292 8.57 28.06 16.21
C GLY A 292 9.64 27.05 16.65
N ALA A 293 9.55 25.78 16.23
CA ALA A 293 10.63 24.82 16.46
C ALA A 293 11.88 25.22 15.66
N LYS A 294 13.05 25.14 16.30
CA LYS A 294 14.35 25.39 15.65
C LYS A 294 14.83 24.14 14.91
N VAL A 295 14.06 23.71 13.91
CA VAL A 295 14.39 22.58 13.02
C VAL A 295 14.27 23.00 11.57
N TYR A 296 14.96 22.29 10.68
CA TYR A 296 14.85 22.51 9.25
C TYR A 296 13.68 21.70 8.68
N SER A 297 12.63 22.35 8.18
CA SER A 297 11.51 21.68 7.52
C SER A 297 11.58 21.74 5.98
N GLY A 298 12.62 22.35 5.39
CA GLY A 298 12.67 22.65 3.95
C GLY A 298 12.62 21.41 3.03
N TYR A 299 13.01 20.23 3.51
CA TYR A 299 12.86 18.99 2.74
C TYR A 299 11.40 18.52 2.65
N THR A 300 10.60 18.80 3.67
CA THR A 300 9.21 18.34 3.82
C THR A 300 8.38 19.42 4.50
N PRO A 301 8.16 20.57 3.82
CA PRO A 301 7.37 21.66 4.40
C PRO A 301 5.94 21.19 4.63
N LYS A 302 5.24 21.80 5.58
CA LYS A 302 3.83 21.49 5.91
C LYS A 302 3.60 20.05 6.39
N ILE A 303 4.61 19.41 6.96
CA ILE A 303 4.53 18.07 7.55
C ILE A 303 5.14 18.10 8.97
N ALA A 304 4.37 17.68 9.96
CA ALA A 304 4.82 17.56 11.35
C ALA A 304 4.78 16.11 11.83
N LYS A 305 5.89 15.56 12.32
CA LYS A 305 5.93 14.20 12.85
C LYS A 305 6.27 14.19 14.33
N LEU A 306 5.38 13.64 15.14
CA LEU A 306 5.49 13.58 16.59
C LEU A 306 4.94 12.25 17.09
N ASN A 307 5.65 11.58 17.99
CA ASN A 307 5.14 10.40 18.68
C ASN A 307 5.17 10.63 20.19
N VAL A 308 3.99 10.63 20.82
CA VAL A 308 3.86 10.72 22.28
C VAL A 308 3.37 9.38 22.80
N THR A 309 4.22 8.66 23.53
CA THR A 309 3.88 7.33 24.07
C THR A 309 2.69 7.43 25.01
N SER A 310 1.70 6.55 24.81
CA SER A 310 0.41 6.57 25.51
C SER A 310 -0.35 7.89 25.38
N GLY A 311 -0.01 8.68 24.36
CA GLY A 311 -0.59 9.98 24.03
C GLY A 311 -1.18 9.97 22.64
N PHE A 312 -0.75 10.93 21.83
CA PHE A 312 -1.14 11.09 20.43
C PHE A 312 0.06 10.97 19.50
N GLN A 313 -0.21 10.80 18.21
CA GLN A 313 0.82 10.81 17.18
C GLN A 313 0.40 11.70 16.01
N LEU A 314 1.34 12.50 15.52
CA LEU A 314 1.25 13.11 14.21
C LEU A 314 2.06 12.23 13.24
N PRO A 315 1.41 11.57 12.27
CA PRO A 315 2.06 10.56 11.43
C PRO A 315 3.10 11.15 10.48
N GLY A 316 2.82 12.32 9.90
CA GLY A 316 3.68 13.16 9.05
C GLY A 316 4.80 12.44 8.28
N ASN A 317 4.50 11.72 7.21
CA ASN A 317 5.52 11.07 6.38
C ASN A 317 5.88 11.90 5.15
N GLY A 318 7.18 11.99 4.88
CA GLY A 318 7.70 12.62 3.68
C GLY A 318 7.30 11.87 2.41
N ARG A 319 7.56 12.49 1.26
CA ARG A 319 7.26 11.89 -0.05
C ARG A 319 8.14 10.67 -0.29
N ARG A 320 7.51 9.58 -0.72
CA ARG A 320 8.16 8.36 -1.21
C ARG A 320 7.70 8.10 -2.63
N LYS A 321 8.64 8.13 -3.58
CA LYS A 321 8.41 7.84 -4.99
C LYS A 321 9.35 6.74 -5.46
N ILE A 322 8.81 5.63 -5.95
CA ILE A 322 9.58 4.44 -6.33
C ILE A 322 9.15 3.98 -7.73
N PRO A 323 9.67 4.61 -8.80
CA PRO A 323 9.58 4.07 -10.13
C PRO A 323 10.55 2.91 -10.32
N THR A 324 10.04 1.82 -10.85
CA THR A 324 10.80 0.60 -11.11
C THR A 324 10.47 0.06 -12.49
N ASP A 325 11.51 -0.12 -13.29
CA ASP A 325 11.44 -0.73 -14.62
C ASP A 325 12.06 -2.13 -14.57
N LEU A 326 11.47 -3.08 -15.28
CA LEU A 326 11.96 -4.45 -15.44
C LEU A 326 11.90 -4.83 -16.92
N TYR A 327 13.07 -5.01 -17.52
CA TYR A 327 13.24 -5.49 -18.88
C TYR A 327 13.57 -6.99 -18.82
N GLN A 328 12.94 -7.79 -19.70
CA GLN A 328 13.15 -9.23 -19.70
C GLN A 328 13.12 -9.78 -21.11
N LEU A 329 14.00 -10.74 -21.35
CA LEU A 329 14.10 -11.53 -22.56
C LEU A 329 14.21 -12.99 -22.14
N SER A 330 13.40 -13.88 -22.70
CA SER A 330 13.59 -15.32 -22.54
C SER A 330 13.43 -16.05 -23.86
N ASP A 331 14.22 -17.10 -24.03
CA ASP A 331 14.13 -18.01 -25.15
C ASP A 331 14.21 -19.44 -24.64
N ASP A 332 13.25 -20.27 -25.05
CA ASP A 332 13.12 -21.66 -24.66
C ASP A 332 12.93 -22.54 -25.90
N LEU A 333 13.75 -23.58 -26.01
CA LEU A 333 13.71 -24.59 -27.05
C LEU A 333 13.36 -25.94 -26.43
N SER A 334 12.25 -26.54 -26.87
CA SER A 334 11.87 -27.90 -26.49
C SER A 334 11.98 -28.83 -27.69
N MET A 335 12.59 -30.00 -27.50
CA MET A 335 12.78 -30.99 -28.56
C MET A 335 12.51 -32.41 -28.07
N SER A 336 11.67 -33.15 -28.79
CA SER A 336 11.55 -34.61 -28.61
C SER A 336 12.34 -35.36 -29.68
N ARG A 337 13.17 -36.31 -29.28
CA ARG A 337 13.93 -37.17 -30.20
C ARG A 337 13.88 -38.62 -29.72
N GLY A 338 13.11 -39.45 -30.43
CA GLY A 338 12.81 -40.81 -29.99
C GLY A 338 12.01 -40.78 -28.68
N THR A 339 12.48 -41.51 -27.66
CA THR A 339 11.90 -41.55 -26.31
C THR A 339 12.42 -40.47 -25.37
N HIS A 340 13.29 -39.57 -25.85
CA HIS A 340 13.92 -38.53 -25.03
C HIS A 340 13.31 -37.15 -25.31
N GLN A 341 13.16 -36.35 -24.25
CA GLN A 341 12.77 -34.94 -24.31
C GLN A 341 13.92 -34.07 -23.80
N PHE A 342 14.29 -33.06 -24.58
CA PHE A 342 15.34 -32.11 -24.28
C PHE A 342 14.74 -30.70 -24.16
N GLY A 343 15.23 -29.92 -23.21
CA GLY A 343 14.87 -28.52 -23.02
C GLY A 343 16.14 -27.68 -22.87
N PHE A 344 16.23 -26.63 -23.68
CA PHE A 344 17.30 -25.65 -23.61
C PHE A 344 16.65 -24.28 -23.45
N GLY A 345 17.22 -23.40 -22.63
CA GLY A 345 16.65 -22.08 -22.48
C GLY A 345 17.59 -21.13 -21.77
N GLY A 346 17.31 -19.84 -21.95
CA GLY A 346 18.06 -18.76 -21.36
C GLY A 346 17.14 -17.58 -21.08
N ARG A 347 17.46 -16.85 -20.01
CA ARG A 347 16.74 -15.63 -19.67
C ARG A 347 17.71 -14.53 -19.26
N LEU A 348 17.53 -13.37 -19.87
CA LEU A 348 18.19 -12.14 -19.49
C LEU A 348 17.14 -11.20 -18.88
N ALA A 349 17.48 -10.55 -17.77
CA ALA A 349 16.62 -9.53 -17.19
C ALA A 349 17.49 -8.38 -16.68
N GLU A 350 17.00 -7.16 -16.82
CA GLU A 350 17.60 -5.97 -16.24
C GLU A 350 16.53 -5.23 -15.44
N ALA A 351 16.77 -5.06 -14.15
CA ALA A 351 15.93 -4.27 -13.27
C ALA A 351 16.55 -2.89 -13.03
N ARG A 352 15.74 -1.84 -13.17
CA ARG A 352 16.13 -0.47 -12.84
C ARG A 352 15.16 0.11 -11.84
N THR A 353 15.63 0.34 -10.62
CA THR A 353 14.83 0.97 -9.59
C THR A 353 15.42 2.33 -9.24
N ASN A 354 14.59 3.38 -9.26
CA ASN A 354 14.97 4.69 -8.74
C ASN A 354 14.10 4.97 -7.51
N VAL A 355 14.72 5.02 -6.35
CA VAL A 355 14.07 5.23 -5.07
C VAL A 355 14.31 6.68 -4.67
N ALA A 356 13.26 7.47 -4.51
CA ALA A 356 13.33 8.82 -3.97
C ALA A 356 12.44 8.90 -2.73
N VAL A 357 13.05 8.85 -1.55
CA VAL A 357 12.31 8.75 -0.28
C VAL A 357 12.78 9.82 0.68
N GLN A 358 11.84 10.63 1.14
CA GLN A 358 12.07 11.65 2.15
C GLN A 358 11.81 11.08 3.55
N THR A 359 12.25 9.86 3.85
CA THR A 359 12.03 9.23 5.15
C THR A 359 13.36 8.71 5.68
N PRO A 360 13.82 9.16 6.87
CA PRO A 360 13.16 10.08 7.82
C PRO A 360 13.53 11.57 7.59
N ALA A 361 13.03 12.22 6.54
CA ALA A 361 13.27 13.66 6.33
C ALA A 361 12.42 14.61 7.20
N PRO A 362 11.14 14.30 7.49
CA PRO A 362 10.39 15.05 8.49
C PRO A 362 11.07 14.95 9.86
N PRO A 363 11.32 16.08 10.54
CA PRO A 363 11.85 16.05 11.89
C PRO A 363 10.88 15.31 12.80
N THR A 364 11.36 14.22 13.41
CA THR A 364 10.56 13.36 14.28
C THR A 364 11.00 13.53 15.71
N PHE A 365 10.08 13.97 16.57
CA PHE A 365 10.30 14.01 18.01
C PHE A 365 9.51 12.90 18.69
N ASN A 366 10.20 12.13 19.53
CA ASN A 366 9.61 11.08 20.33
C ASN A 366 9.54 11.54 21.80
N PHE A 367 8.41 11.31 22.46
CA PHE A 367 8.19 11.62 23.87
C PHE A 367 7.73 10.34 24.58
N SER A 368 8.67 9.60 25.15
CA SER A 368 8.42 8.28 25.73
C SER A 368 8.03 8.29 27.21
N GLY A 369 8.11 9.45 27.89
CA GLY A 369 8.02 9.49 29.36
C GLY A 369 9.36 9.21 30.04
N THR A 370 10.49 9.26 29.32
CA THR A 370 11.83 9.06 29.91
C THR A 370 12.08 10.03 31.07
N PHE A 371 11.68 11.30 30.95
CA PHE A 371 12.02 12.33 31.94
C PHE A 371 11.03 12.41 33.09
N THR A 372 9.74 12.34 32.80
CA THR A 372 8.67 12.51 33.80
C THR A 372 8.02 11.19 34.19
N GLY A 373 8.19 10.11 33.44
CA GLY A 373 7.39 8.89 33.57
C GLY A 373 6.13 8.88 32.70
N LEU A 374 5.76 10.00 32.06
CA LEU A 374 4.58 10.13 31.19
C LEU A 374 4.93 10.84 29.88
N GLY A 375 4.59 10.24 28.74
CA GLY A 375 4.85 10.83 27.41
C GLY A 375 4.21 12.21 27.23
N LEU A 376 2.95 12.38 27.64
CA LEU A 376 2.25 13.67 27.53
C LEU A 376 2.87 14.77 28.41
N ALA A 377 3.41 14.41 29.58
CA ALA A 377 4.11 15.37 30.44
C ALA A 377 5.48 15.76 29.85
N ASP A 378 6.23 14.79 29.30
CA ASP A 378 7.46 15.05 28.55
C ASP A 378 7.19 15.98 27.35
N PHE A 379 6.10 15.74 26.62
CA PHE A 379 5.67 16.58 25.50
C PHE A 379 5.36 18.01 25.94
N LEU A 380 4.54 18.19 26.98
CA LEU A 380 4.18 19.52 27.48
C LEU A 380 5.39 20.28 28.03
N LEU A 381 6.38 19.59 28.60
CA LEU A 381 7.66 20.19 29.01
C LEU A 381 8.62 20.44 27.83
N GLY A 382 8.32 19.94 26.62
CA GLY A 382 9.22 20.03 25.47
C GLY A 382 10.50 19.21 25.62
N ARG A 383 10.45 18.07 26.30
CA ARG A 383 11.58 17.17 26.57
C ARG A 383 11.47 15.88 25.74
N PRO A 384 11.88 15.89 24.46
CA PRO A 384 11.85 14.68 23.63
C PRO A 384 12.88 13.67 24.15
N SER A 385 12.49 12.41 24.22
CA SER A 385 13.38 11.29 24.53
C SER A 385 14.38 11.01 23.41
N ASP A 386 13.98 11.33 22.17
CA ASP A 386 14.79 11.19 20.98
C ASP A 386 14.31 12.17 19.89
N PHE A 387 15.24 12.60 19.05
CA PHE A 387 15.01 13.40 17.87
C PHE A 387 15.73 12.75 16.69
N THR A 388 14.98 12.46 15.62
CA THR A 388 15.55 11.93 14.38
C THR A 388 15.19 12.82 13.21
N GLN A 389 16.20 13.11 12.40
CA GLN A 389 16.05 13.76 11.11
C GLN A 389 17.21 13.34 10.22
N ALA A 390 16.91 13.00 8.97
CA ALA A 390 17.89 12.70 7.95
C ALA A 390 17.59 13.49 6.68
N GLN A 391 18.54 13.54 5.76
CA GLN A 391 18.23 13.95 4.40
C GLN A 391 17.38 12.88 3.69
N GLY A 392 16.61 13.30 2.69
CA GLY A 392 15.98 12.34 1.78
C GLY A 392 17.02 11.46 1.10
N THR A 393 16.69 10.19 0.89
CA THR A 393 17.55 9.22 0.21
C THR A 393 17.14 9.09 -1.24
N TYR A 394 18.14 9.15 -2.13
CA TYR A 394 18.01 8.83 -3.55
C TYR A 394 18.88 7.60 -3.85
N ILE A 395 18.26 6.49 -4.25
CA ILE A 395 18.96 5.25 -4.58
C ILE A 395 18.67 4.89 -6.02
N TYR A 396 19.72 4.60 -6.78
CA TYR A 396 19.64 4.14 -8.16
C TYR A 396 20.20 2.72 -8.23
N THR A 397 19.33 1.72 -8.22
CA THR A 397 19.73 0.30 -8.27
C THR A 397 19.58 -0.22 -9.69
N ARG A 398 20.60 -0.94 -10.15
CA ARG A 398 20.63 -1.65 -11.43
C ARG A 398 21.08 -3.08 -11.13
N ALA A 399 20.33 -4.07 -11.60
CA ALA A 399 20.59 -5.49 -11.34
C ALA A 399 20.19 -6.36 -12.51
#